data_AF-A0A962MK71-F1
#
_entry.id   AF-A0A962MK71-F1
#
_cell.length_a   1.000
_cell.length_b   1.000
_cell.length_c   1.000
_cell.angle_alpha   90.00
_cell.angle_beta   90.00
_cell.angle_gamma   90.00
#
_symmetry.space_group_name_H-M   'P 1'
#
loop_
_entity.id
_entity.type
_entity.pdbx_description
1 polymer ?
#
loop_
_entity_poly.entity_id
_entity_poly.type
_entity_poly.pdbx_seq_one_letter_code
_entity_poly.pdbx_strand_id
1 'polypeptide(L)'
;HWSQLWPQTVRAIAPTAPPVERIIVMSGSCSPVTAGQIRSACADGFADIRIDTPALLDEASRAAEFARLRGAASEALVRGESPLIYSACGPDDPAIQKLQIFIHERNLDPRATLALLGRLQGELLRQLLDSSDVRRVVIAGGDTSGEVMQALDLVALQLKACLFPGAPLCQGYTALDAEPVVEIALKGGQMGDTDYFQTARRGCP
;
A
#
# COMPACT_ATOMS: atom_id res chain seq x y z
N HIS A 1 -21.96 29.18 18.29
CA HIS A 1 -23.22 28.48 17.95
C HIS A 1 -23.00 27.06 17.39
N TRP A 2 -21.88 26.77 16.71
CA TRP A 2 -21.58 25.43 16.16
C TRP A 2 -20.95 24.43 17.16
N SER A 3 -20.33 24.92 18.24
CA SER A 3 -19.65 24.09 19.25
C SER A 3 -20.57 23.27 20.17
N GLN A 4 -21.89 23.48 20.09
CA GLN A 4 -22.89 22.78 20.91
C GLN A 4 -23.59 21.62 20.16
N LEU A 5 -23.36 21.48 18.86
CA LEU A 5 -23.97 20.45 18.01
C LEU A 5 -23.05 19.23 17.80
N TRP A 6 -21.80 19.30 18.25
CA TRP A 6 -20.86 18.19 18.19
C TRP A 6 -20.91 17.44 19.52
N PRO A 7 -21.28 16.15 19.56
CA PRO A 7 -20.98 15.32 20.73
C PRO A 7 -19.49 15.47 21.03
N GLN A 8 -19.14 15.83 22.27
CA GLN A 8 -17.76 15.95 22.73
C GLN A 8 -17.07 14.57 22.87
N THR A 9 -17.23 13.71 21.88
CA THR A 9 -16.44 12.50 21.73
C THR A 9 -15.32 12.78 20.73
N VAL A 10 -14.49 13.79 21.04
CA VAL A 10 -13.12 13.80 20.52
C VAL A 10 -12.45 12.63 21.21
N ARG A 11 -12.55 11.44 20.59
CA ARG A 11 -11.85 10.26 21.06
C ARG A 11 -10.37 10.62 21.02
N ALA A 12 -9.70 10.59 22.16
CA ALA A 12 -8.27 10.86 22.21
C ALA A 12 -7.57 9.94 21.21
N ILE A 13 -6.84 10.53 20.27
CA ILE A 13 -6.07 9.77 19.29
C ILE A 13 -5.00 9.01 20.08
N ALA A 14 -4.99 7.69 19.97
CA ALA A 14 -3.96 6.90 20.61
C ALA A 14 -2.60 7.24 19.95
N PRO A 15 -1.53 7.43 20.73
CA PRO A 15 -0.20 7.65 20.14
C PRO A 15 0.27 6.42 19.36
N THR A 16 -0.23 5.23 19.74
CA THR A 16 0.18 3.93 19.22
C THR A 16 -1.01 3.03 18.93
N ALA A 17 -0.79 2.01 18.11
CA ALA A 17 -1.67 0.87 17.89
C ALA A 17 -0.97 -0.41 18.40
N PRO A 18 -1.72 -1.46 18.75
CA PRO A 18 -1.12 -2.76 19.05
C PRO A 18 -0.31 -3.30 17.88
N PRO A 19 0.77 -4.07 18.14
CA PRO A 19 1.51 -4.75 17.09
C PRO A 19 0.63 -5.81 16.43
N VAL A 20 0.92 -6.09 15.15
CA VAL A 20 0.33 -7.19 14.40
C VAL A 20 1.44 -8.09 13.88
N GLU A 21 1.15 -9.37 13.71
CA GLU A 21 2.14 -10.34 13.24
C GLU A 21 2.62 -10.02 11.81
N ARG A 22 1.68 -9.65 10.94
CA ARG A 22 1.91 -9.44 9.51
C ARG A 22 1.13 -8.23 9.01
N ILE A 23 1.72 -7.53 8.05
CA ILE A 23 1.07 -6.49 7.25
C ILE A 23 1.27 -6.76 5.77
N ILE A 24 0.50 -6.10 4.90
CA ILE A 24 0.79 -6.03 3.47
C ILE A 24 1.23 -4.62 3.12
N VAL A 25 2.36 -4.49 2.44
CA VAL A 25 2.84 -3.21 1.91
C VAL A 25 2.70 -3.22 0.39
N MET A 26 2.09 -2.17 -0.16
CA MET A 26 1.98 -1.93 -1.59
C MET A 26 2.66 -0.61 -1.93
N SER A 27 3.67 -0.64 -2.80
CA SER A 27 4.43 0.56 -3.19
C SER A 27 4.41 0.81 -4.70
N GLY A 28 3.91 1.98 -5.09
CA GLY A 28 4.12 2.57 -6.40
C GLY A 28 5.18 3.68 -6.42
N SER A 29 5.83 3.95 -5.29
CA SER A 29 6.72 5.10 -5.17
C SER A 29 8.13 4.83 -5.73
N CYS A 30 8.62 5.76 -6.55
CA CYS A 30 9.99 5.78 -7.03
C CYS A 30 10.95 6.63 -6.18
N SER A 31 10.57 7.04 -4.95
CA SER A 31 11.40 7.95 -4.17
C SER A 31 12.61 7.26 -3.54
N PRO A 32 13.73 7.99 -3.30
CA PRO A 32 14.87 7.46 -2.56
C PRO A 32 14.53 7.03 -1.13
N VAL A 33 13.64 7.77 -0.46
CA VAL A 33 13.15 7.46 0.90
C VAL A 33 12.42 6.11 0.90
N THR A 34 11.47 5.90 -0.01
CA THR A 34 10.76 4.62 -0.10
C THR A 34 11.69 3.48 -0.51
N ALA A 35 12.69 3.74 -1.36
CA ALA A 35 13.70 2.75 -1.68
C ALA A 35 14.51 2.29 -0.45
N GLY A 36 14.86 3.23 0.43
CA GLY A 36 15.49 2.93 1.72
C GLY A 36 14.60 2.07 2.62
N GLN A 37 13.31 2.42 2.69
CA GLN A 37 12.30 1.66 3.45
C GLN A 37 12.10 0.25 2.91
N ILE A 38 12.05 0.09 1.58
CA ILE A 38 11.96 -1.23 0.93
C ILE A 38 13.16 -2.09 1.33
N ARG A 39 14.38 -1.57 1.16
CA ARG A 39 15.61 -2.30 1.51
C ARG A 39 15.67 -2.66 2.99
N SER A 40 15.30 -1.73 3.87
CA SER A 40 15.27 -1.97 5.32
C SER A 40 14.27 -3.06 5.69
N ALA A 41 13.07 -3.04 5.11
CA ALA A 41 12.04 -4.05 5.37
C ALA A 41 12.45 -5.43 4.85
N CYS A 42 13.03 -5.53 3.65
CA CYS A 42 13.56 -6.80 3.15
C CYS A 42 14.64 -7.38 4.08
N ALA A 43 15.53 -6.53 4.60
CA ALA A 43 16.53 -6.93 5.58
C ALA A 43 15.93 -7.37 6.93
N ASP A 44 14.72 -6.91 7.27
CA ASP A 44 13.95 -7.28 8.46
C ASP A 44 13.00 -8.49 8.22
N GLY A 45 13.14 -9.19 7.09
CA GLY A 45 12.37 -10.41 6.80
C GLY A 45 11.01 -10.17 6.16
N PHE A 46 10.76 -9.00 5.57
CA PHE A 46 9.62 -8.83 4.67
C PHE A 46 9.88 -9.58 3.35
N ALA A 47 8.82 -10.13 2.77
CA ALA A 47 8.94 -10.83 1.50
C ALA A 47 9.08 -9.81 0.35
N ASP A 48 10.20 -9.84 -0.34
CA ASP A 48 10.52 -9.01 -1.49
C ASP A 48 9.73 -9.49 -2.73
N ILE A 49 8.67 -8.77 -3.09
CA ILE A 49 7.79 -9.14 -4.20
C ILE A 49 7.73 -8.00 -5.22
N ARG A 50 8.59 -8.08 -6.21
CA ARG A 50 8.62 -7.11 -7.30
C ARG A 50 7.52 -7.36 -8.34
N ILE A 51 6.85 -6.30 -8.77
CA ILE A 51 5.91 -6.28 -9.90
C ILE A 51 6.67 -6.16 -11.22
N ASP A 52 6.35 -7.02 -12.19
CA ASP A 52 6.66 -6.79 -13.60
C ASP A 52 5.58 -5.88 -14.20
N THR A 53 5.87 -4.58 -14.25
CA THR A 53 4.88 -3.58 -14.63
C THR A 53 4.40 -3.71 -16.09
N PRO A 54 5.26 -3.94 -17.11
CA PRO A 54 4.78 -4.29 -18.45
C PRO A 54 3.86 -5.51 -18.47
N ALA A 55 4.24 -6.61 -17.78
CA ALA A 55 3.44 -7.83 -17.78
C ALA A 55 2.07 -7.63 -17.10
N LEU A 56 2.03 -6.83 -16.02
CA LEU A 56 0.77 -6.52 -15.34
C LEU A 56 -0.15 -5.63 -16.20
N LEU A 57 0.44 -4.70 -16.97
CA LEU A 57 -0.31 -3.76 -17.81
C LEU A 57 -0.78 -4.37 -19.13
N ASP A 58 -0.05 -5.33 -19.68
CA ASP A 58 -0.39 -6.00 -20.94
C ASP A 58 -1.49 -7.06 -20.76
N GLU A 59 -2.58 -6.97 -21.51
CA GLU A 59 -3.75 -7.87 -21.34
C GLU A 59 -3.41 -9.34 -21.51
N ALA A 60 -2.49 -9.68 -22.43
CA ALA A 60 -2.12 -11.06 -22.72
C ALA A 60 -1.34 -11.72 -21.56
N SER A 61 -0.60 -10.94 -20.77
CA SER A 61 0.25 -11.44 -19.68
C SER A 61 -0.27 -11.08 -18.28
N ARG A 62 -1.23 -10.15 -18.19
CA ARG A 62 -1.79 -9.65 -16.93
C ARG A 62 -2.25 -10.75 -16.00
N ALA A 63 -3.05 -11.70 -16.48
CA ALA A 63 -3.60 -12.76 -15.64
C ALA A 63 -2.49 -13.63 -15.01
N ALA A 64 -1.42 -13.90 -15.76
CA ALA A 64 -0.28 -14.68 -15.27
C ALA A 64 0.53 -13.91 -14.23
N GLU A 65 0.82 -12.62 -14.48
CA GLU A 65 1.54 -11.78 -13.53
C GLU A 65 0.73 -11.56 -12.24
N PHE A 66 -0.58 -11.33 -12.37
CA PHE A 66 -1.48 -11.20 -11.22
C PHE A 66 -1.50 -12.48 -10.38
N ALA A 67 -1.58 -13.65 -11.02
CA ALA A 67 -1.53 -14.94 -10.34
C ALA A 67 -0.18 -15.17 -9.63
N ARG A 68 0.93 -14.79 -10.27
CA ARG A 68 2.28 -14.88 -9.68
C ARG A 68 2.40 -14.01 -8.43
N LEU A 69 1.99 -12.75 -8.51
CA LEU A 69 2.04 -11.80 -7.40
C LEU A 69 1.18 -12.27 -6.23
N ARG A 70 -0.06 -12.69 -6.52
CA ARG A 70 -0.98 -13.21 -5.49
C ARG A 70 -0.42 -14.46 -4.83
N GLY A 71 0.08 -15.42 -5.61
CA GLY A 71 0.69 -16.65 -5.09
C GLY A 71 1.88 -16.37 -4.18
N ALA A 72 2.84 -15.54 -4.64
CA ALA A 72 4.01 -15.17 -3.84
C ALA A 72 3.63 -14.47 -2.53
N ALA A 73 2.65 -13.57 -2.56
CA ALA A 73 2.19 -12.86 -1.37
C ALA A 73 1.45 -13.80 -0.40
N SER A 74 0.58 -14.68 -0.90
CA SER A 74 -0.10 -15.68 -0.07
C SER A 74 0.89 -16.65 0.58
N GLU A 75 1.91 -17.12 -0.15
CA GLU A 75 2.96 -17.98 0.41
C GLU A 75 3.78 -17.28 1.49
N ALA A 76 4.15 -16.01 1.28
CA ALA A 76 4.83 -15.19 2.29
C ALA A 76 3.98 -15.07 3.57
N LEU A 77 2.68 -14.80 3.42
CA LEU A 77 1.77 -14.75 4.56
C LEU A 77 1.71 -16.08 5.32
N VAL A 78 1.67 -17.22 4.61
CA VAL A 78 1.69 -18.55 5.23
C VAL A 78 2.99 -18.80 6.00
N ARG A 79 4.13 -18.27 5.54
CA ARG A 79 5.42 -18.35 6.24
C ARG A 79 5.56 -17.41 7.43
N GLY A 80 4.57 -16.56 7.72
CA GLY A 80 4.67 -15.56 8.78
C GLY A 80 5.32 -14.24 8.34
N GLU A 81 5.64 -14.09 7.05
CA GLU A 81 6.29 -12.90 6.50
C GLU A 81 5.25 -11.83 6.13
N SER A 82 5.68 -10.56 6.10
CA SER A 82 4.88 -9.45 5.58
C SER A 82 5.18 -9.24 4.09
N PRO A 83 4.21 -9.41 3.17
CA PRO A 83 4.43 -9.13 1.75
C PRO A 83 4.75 -7.65 1.51
N LEU A 84 5.88 -7.39 0.85
CA LEU A 84 6.26 -6.07 0.36
C LEU A 84 6.22 -6.09 -1.17
N ILE A 85 5.11 -5.61 -1.71
CA ILE A 85 4.82 -5.64 -3.14
C ILE A 85 5.11 -4.26 -3.73
N TYR A 86 5.99 -4.18 -4.74
CA TYR A 86 6.38 -2.87 -5.28
C TYR A 86 6.71 -2.88 -6.78
N SER A 87 6.48 -1.73 -7.44
CA SER A 87 6.79 -1.53 -8.87
C SER A 87 8.20 -0.98 -9.13
N ALA A 88 8.71 -0.15 -8.23
CA ALA A 88 10.04 0.44 -8.30
C ALA A 88 10.68 0.62 -6.91
N CYS A 89 12.01 0.56 -6.85
CA CYS A 89 12.81 0.78 -5.65
C CYS A 89 13.80 1.93 -5.88
N GLY A 90 13.26 3.15 -5.95
CA GLY A 90 14.04 4.38 -6.14
C GLY A 90 14.06 4.89 -7.57
N PRO A 91 14.63 6.09 -7.80
CA PRO A 91 14.52 6.79 -9.08
C PRO A 91 15.38 6.18 -10.19
N ASP A 92 16.46 5.49 -9.82
CA ASP A 92 17.39 4.85 -10.76
C ASP A 92 17.01 3.39 -11.08
N ASP A 93 15.83 2.96 -10.64
CA ASP A 93 15.38 1.59 -10.82
C ASP A 93 15.08 1.29 -12.31
N PRO A 94 15.70 0.26 -12.91
CA PRO A 94 15.49 -0.09 -14.31
C PRO A 94 14.02 -0.36 -14.70
N ALA A 95 13.16 -0.73 -13.74
CA ALA A 95 11.73 -0.92 -14.03
C ALA A 95 11.03 0.37 -14.45
N ILE A 96 11.50 1.54 -14.01
CA ILE A 96 10.97 2.82 -14.45
C ILE A 96 11.22 2.97 -15.94
N GLN A 97 12.46 2.73 -16.39
CA GLN A 97 12.81 2.80 -17.81
C GLN A 97 12.05 1.76 -18.64
N LYS A 98 11.92 0.52 -18.13
CA LYS A 98 11.13 -0.53 -18.80
C LYS A 98 9.67 -0.11 -19.00
N LEU A 99 9.05 0.50 -17.99
CA LEU A 99 7.68 1.02 -18.09
C LEU A 99 7.59 2.16 -19.13
N GLN A 100 8.54 3.09 -19.14
CA GLN A 100 8.55 4.17 -20.14
C GLN A 100 8.70 3.64 -21.57
N ILE A 101 9.57 2.64 -21.78
CA ILE A 101 9.71 1.97 -23.08
C ILE A 101 8.39 1.30 -23.48
N PHE A 102 7.77 0.54 -22.58
CA PHE A 102 6.48 -0.11 -22.84
C PHE A 102 5.38 0.89 -23.23
N ILE A 103 5.26 1.99 -22.50
CA ILE A 103 4.30 3.07 -22.80
C ILE A 103 4.56 3.66 -24.19
N HIS A 104 5.83 3.93 -24.50
CA HIS A 104 6.22 4.52 -25.79
C HIS A 104 5.96 3.58 -26.97
N GLU A 105 6.42 2.33 -26.89
CA GLU A 105 6.27 1.34 -27.97
C GLU A 105 4.82 0.99 -28.28
N ARG A 106 3.93 1.12 -27.28
CA ARG A 106 2.49 0.87 -27.41
C ARG A 106 1.66 2.13 -27.65
N ASN A 107 2.32 3.30 -27.73
CA ASN A 107 1.68 4.61 -27.89
C ASN A 107 0.55 4.86 -26.86
N LEU A 108 0.81 4.51 -25.60
CA LEU A 108 -0.15 4.65 -24.49
C LEU A 108 -0.05 6.03 -23.84
N ASP A 109 -1.14 6.51 -23.25
CA ASP A 109 -1.11 7.70 -22.41
C ASP A 109 -0.41 7.38 -21.07
N PRO A 110 0.66 8.11 -20.69
CA PRO A 110 1.41 7.81 -19.47
C PRO A 110 0.56 7.92 -18.19
N ARG A 111 -0.32 8.92 -18.11
CA ARG A 111 -1.13 9.17 -16.92
C ARG A 111 -2.19 8.09 -16.73
N ALA A 112 -2.89 7.73 -17.80
CA ALA A 112 -3.86 6.64 -17.79
C ALA A 112 -3.20 5.29 -17.48
N THR A 113 -1.98 5.06 -17.97
CA THR A 113 -1.22 3.84 -17.68
C THR A 113 -0.84 3.74 -16.22
N LEU A 114 -0.36 4.82 -15.60
CA LEU A 114 -0.05 4.84 -14.16
C LEU A 114 -1.31 4.69 -13.30
N ALA A 115 -2.43 5.30 -13.70
CA ALA A 115 -3.72 5.10 -13.04
C ALA A 115 -4.19 3.64 -13.13
N LEU A 116 -4.05 3.00 -14.29
CA LEU A 116 -4.34 1.58 -14.47
C LEU A 116 -3.44 0.71 -13.57
N LEU A 117 -2.13 1.00 -13.52
CA LEU A 117 -1.22 0.30 -12.63
C LEU A 117 -1.66 0.39 -11.16
N GLY A 118 -2.04 1.60 -10.71
CA GLY A 118 -2.57 1.82 -9.37
C GLY A 118 -3.86 1.04 -9.10
N ARG A 119 -4.79 0.99 -10.07
CA ARG A 119 -6.02 0.18 -9.97
C ARG A 119 -5.71 -1.30 -9.82
N LEU A 120 -4.83 -1.85 -10.67
CA LEU A 120 -4.44 -3.26 -10.62
C LEU A 120 -3.74 -3.62 -9.30
N GLN A 121 -2.92 -2.70 -8.75
CA GLN A 121 -2.34 -2.84 -7.42
C GLN A 121 -3.41 -2.87 -6.32
N GLY A 122 -4.43 -2.01 -6.41
CA GLY A 122 -5.57 -1.98 -5.50
C GLY A 122 -6.42 -3.25 -5.57
N GLU A 123 -6.71 -3.74 -6.78
CA GLU A 123 -7.41 -5.01 -7.01
C GLU A 123 -6.64 -6.20 -6.43
N LEU A 124 -5.32 -6.24 -6.63
CA LEU A 124 -4.46 -7.27 -6.04
C LEU A 124 -4.52 -7.22 -4.51
N LEU A 125 -4.45 -6.01 -3.93
CA LEU A 125 -4.55 -5.84 -2.49
C LEU A 125 -5.91 -6.30 -1.96
N ARG A 126 -7.02 -5.95 -2.62
CA ARG A 126 -8.36 -6.43 -2.25
C ARG A 126 -8.40 -7.95 -2.20
N GLN A 127 -7.94 -8.63 -3.25
CA GLN A 127 -7.92 -10.08 -3.29
C GLN A 127 -7.05 -10.70 -2.19
N LEU A 128 -5.93 -10.08 -1.83
CA LEU A 128 -5.09 -10.54 -0.73
C LEU A 128 -5.77 -10.36 0.63
N LEU A 129 -6.50 -9.27 0.85
CA LEU A 129 -7.28 -9.04 2.08
C LEU A 129 -8.46 -10.02 2.19
N ASP A 130 -9.14 -10.29 1.08
CA ASP A 130 -10.27 -11.22 1.04
C ASP A 130 -9.84 -12.68 1.29
N SER A 131 -8.59 -13.03 0.94
CA SER A 131 -8.03 -14.39 1.06
C SER A 131 -7.09 -14.58 2.25
N SER A 132 -6.98 -13.60 3.16
CA SER A 132 -6.14 -13.69 4.35
C SER A 132 -6.78 -13.06 5.59
N ASP A 133 -6.15 -13.30 6.74
CA ASP A 133 -6.49 -12.70 8.03
C ASP A 133 -5.85 -11.32 8.24
N VAL A 134 -5.01 -10.86 7.32
CA VAL A 134 -4.34 -9.56 7.42
C VAL A 134 -5.37 -8.44 7.31
N ARG A 135 -5.31 -7.49 8.26
CA ARG A 135 -6.15 -6.30 8.26
C ARG A 135 -5.38 -4.99 8.38
N ARG A 136 -4.04 -5.02 8.36
CA ARG A 136 -3.21 -3.82 8.36
C ARG A 136 -2.37 -3.73 7.09
N VAL A 137 -2.46 -2.60 6.41
CA VAL A 137 -1.78 -2.36 5.14
C VAL A 137 -1.07 -1.01 5.11
N VAL A 138 -0.01 -0.91 4.31
CA VAL A 138 0.70 0.35 4.04
C VAL A 138 0.75 0.59 2.55
N ILE A 139 0.32 1.78 2.12
CA ILE A 139 0.37 2.20 0.72
C ILE A 139 1.39 3.32 0.57
N ALA A 140 2.37 3.10 -0.28
CA ALA A 140 3.46 4.03 -0.54
C ALA A 140 3.36 4.60 -1.96
N GLY A 141 3.13 5.92 -2.06
CA GLY A 141 3.00 6.63 -3.33
C GLY A 141 1.65 7.33 -3.46
N GLY A 142 1.66 8.58 -3.93
CA GLY A 142 0.47 9.42 -4.00
C GLY A 142 -0.54 8.99 -5.07
N ASP A 143 -0.06 8.59 -6.25
CA ASP A 143 -0.96 8.12 -7.32
C ASP A 143 -1.56 6.75 -6.96
N THR A 144 -0.78 5.89 -6.30
CA THR A 144 -1.23 4.57 -5.85
C THR A 144 -2.26 4.66 -4.72
N SER A 145 -2.12 5.59 -3.78
CA SER A 145 -3.02 5.67 -2.63
C SER A 145 -4.47 5.97 -3.04
N GLY A 146 -4.68 6.85 -4.01
CA GLY A 146 -6.02 7.18 -4.51
C GLY A 146 -6.70 5.99 -5.18
N GLU A 147 -5.97 5.27 -6.04
CA GLU A 147 -6.51 4.10 -6.74
C GLU A 147 -6.74 2.92 -5.78
N VAL A 148 -5.86 2.73 -4.79
CA VAL A 148 -6.08 1.73 -3.73
C VAL A 148 -7.30 2.06 -2.89
N MET A 149 -7.53 3.32 -2.50
CA MET A 149 -8.75 3.67 -1.76
C MET A 149 -10.01 3.36 -2.57
N GLN A 150 -9.99 3.60 -3.88
CA GLN A 150 -11.10 3.28 -4.77
C GLN A 150 -11.32 1.76 -4.90
N ALA A 151 -10.27 0.98 -5.15
CA ALA A 151 -10.37 -0.49 -5.18
C ALA A 151 -10.76 -1.08 -3.82
N LEU A 152 -10.38 -0.36 -2.75
CA LEU A 152 -10.79 -0.38 -1.34
C LEU A 152 -12.29 -0.19 -1.06
N ASP A 153 -13.04 0.44 -1.97
CA ASP A 153 -14.35 1.03 -1.69
C ASP A 153 -14.34 1.89 -0.41
N LEU A 154 -13.17 2.45 -0.06
CA LEU A 154 -12.97 3.22 1.16
C LEU A 154 -13.45 4.65 0.94
N VAL A 155 -14.47 5.04 1.70
CA VAL A 155 -15.08 6.38 1.60
C VAL A 155 -14.68 7.31 2.76
N ALA A 156 -14.15 6.74 3.84
CA ALA A 156 -13.69 7.50 4.99
C ALA A 156 -12.49 6.84 5.67
N LEU A 157 -11.66 7.67 6.30
CA LEU A 157 -10.53 7.28 7.13
C LEU A 157 -10.67 7.95 8.50
N GLN A 158 -10.55 7.17 9.58
CA GLN A 158 -10.45 7.66 10.94
C GLN A 158 -9.04 7.44 11.47
N LEU A 159 -8.43 8.47 12.05
CA LEU A 159 -7.08 8.35 12.63
C LEU A 159 -7.06 7.33 13.78
N LYS A 160 -6.16 6.34 13.71
CA LYS A 160 -5.97 5.29 14.71
C LYS A 160 -4.73 5.52 15.57
N ALA A 161 -3.58 5.77 14.92
CA ALA A 161 -2.30 5.97 15.61
C ALA A 161 -1.35 6.87 14.81
N CYS A 162 -0.46 7.58 15.51
CA CYS A 162 0.53 8.48 14.92
C CYS A 162 1.85 7.75 14.68
N LEU A 163 1.97 7.06 13.54
CA LEU A 163 3.22 6.38 13.15
C LEU A 163 4.32 7.38 12.72
N PHE A 164 3.93 8.40 11.96
CA PHE A 164 4.82 9.47 11.50
C PHE A 164 3.99 10.72 11.17
N PRO A 165 4.50 11.95 11.38
CA PRO A 165 3.82 13.17 10.97
C PRO A 165 3.50 13.18 9.46
N GLY A 166 2.21 13.19 9.11
CA GLY A 166 1.75 13.17 7.71
C GLY A 166 1.61 11.77 7.10
N ALA A 167 1.96 10.72 7.83
CA ALA A 167 1.71 9.33 7.43
C ALA A 167 1.23 8.49 8.64
N PRO A 168 0.04 8.78 9.20
CA PRO A 168 -0.50 8.04 10.32
C PRO A 168 -1.10 6.68 9.90
N LEU A 169 -1.38 5.83 10.89
CA LEU A 169 -2.25 4.68 10.72
C LEU A 169 -3.71 5.11 10.90
N CYS A 170 -4.55 4.77 9.94
CA CYS A 170 -5.98 5.04 9.97
C CYS A 170 -6.80 3.75 9.97
N GLN A 171 -8.05 3.83 10.41
CA GLN A 171 -9.11 2.87 10.20
C GLN A 171 -9.90 3.29 8.96
N GLY A 172 -10.02 2.38 7.99
CA GLY A 172 -10.75 2.59 6.73
C GLY A 172 -12.17 2.04 6.79
N TYR A 173 -13.11 2.81 6.24
CA TYR A 173 -14.55 2.51 6.24
C TYR A 173 -15.08 2.49 4.82
N THR A 174 -15.95 1.52 4.53
CA THR A 174 -16.79 1.53 3.32
C THR A 174 -18.08 2.31 3.59
N ALA A 175 -18.89 2.55 2.55
CA ALA A 175 -20.18 3.20 2.71
C ALA A 175 -21.22 2.31 3.43
N LEU A 176 -20.99 1.00 3.51
CA LEU A 176 -21.97 0.01 3.97
C LEU A 176 -21.67 -0.49 5.40
N ASP A 177 -20.40 -0.45 5.81
CA ASP A 177 -19.96 -1.03 7.08
C ASP A 177 -19.92 0.02 8.20
N ALA A 178 -20.54 -0.31 9.34
CA ALA A 178 -20.47 0.51 10.55
C ALA A 178 -19.11 0.41 11.27
N GLU A 179 -18.38 -0.69 11.02
CA GLU A 179 -17.06 -0.97 11.60
C GLU A 179 -15.97 -0.86 10.53
N PRO A 180 -14.72 -0.55 10.91
CA PRO A 180 -13.65 -0.42 9.95
C PRO A 180 -13.27 -1.77 9.33
N VAL A 181 -13.13 -1.79 8.01
CA VAL A 181 -12.80 -3.01 7.24
C VAL A 181 -11.30 -3.26 7.16
N VAL A 182 -10.49 -2.23 7.38
CA VAL A 182 -9.01 -2.31 7.30
C VAL A 182 -8.35 -1.22 8.14
N GLU A 183 -7.14 -1.48 8.59
CA GLU A 183 -6.20 -0.47 9.07
C GLU A 183 -5.24 -0.11 7.93
N ILE A 184 -5.14 1.16 7.58
CA ILE A 184 -4.40 1.61 6.40
C ILE A 184 -3.52 2.81 6.75
N ALA A 185 -2.26 2.75 6.37
CA ALA A 185 -1.37 3.90 6.38
C ALA A 185 -1.09 4.33 4.93
N LEU A 186 -1.46 5.56 4.60
CA LEU A 186 -1.17 6.17 3.30
C LEU A 186 0.02 7.11 3.47
N LYS A 187 1.12 6.84 2.76
CA LYS A 187 2.31 7.69 2.81
C LYS A 187 2.70 8.22 1.44
N GLY A 188 3.06 9.51 1.40
CA GLY A 188 3.78 10.07 0.28
C GLY A 188 5.16 9.45 0.13
N GLY A 189 5.78 9.59 -1.04
CA GLY A 189 7.09 9.00 -1.29
C GLY A 189 8.20 9.51 -0.35
N GLN A 190 8.09 10.74 0.15
CA GLN A 190 9.14 11.37 0.99
C GLN A 190 8.83 11.32 2.49
N MET A 191 7.86 10.49 2.91
CA MET A 191 7.42 10.40 4.30
C MET A 191 7.92 9.13 4.99
N GLY A 192 8.09 9.22 6.31
CA GLY A 192 8.48 8.12 7.17
C GLY A 192 9.99 7.95 7.29
N ASP A 193 10.42 7.40 8.42
CA ASP A 193 11.80 6.99 8.65
C ASP A 193 12.13 5.71 7.86
N THR A 194 13.39 5.28 7.92
CA THR A 194 13.88 4.12 7.16
C THR A 194 13.17 2.83 7.55
N ASP A 195 12.71 2.69 8.79
CA ASP A 195 12.00 1.51 9.30
C ASP A 195 10.47 1.69 9.34
N TYR A 196 9.92 2.63 8.55
CA TYR A 196 8.49 2.97 8.61
C TYR A 196 7.55 1.76 8.43
N PHE A 197 7.90 0.79 7.58
CA PHE A 197 7.08 -0.41 7.38
C PHE A 197 7.07 -1.31 8.61
N GLN A 198 8.21 -1.42 9.30
CA GLN A 198 8.35 -2.12 10.56
C GLN A 198 7.59 -1.38 11.68
N THR A 199 7.71 -0.06 11.74
CA THR A 199 6.93 0.83 12.62
C THR A 199 5.43 0.62 12.44
N ALA A 200 4.93 0.53 11.21
CA ALA A 200 3.54 0.22 10.93
C ALA A 200 3.13 -1.18 11.44
N ARG A 201 3.99 -2.19 11.28
CA ARG A 201 3.78 -3.54 11.84
C ARG A 201 3.73 -3.53 13.37
N ARG A 202 4.66 -2.83 14.02
CA ARG A 202 4.70 -2.67 15.49
C ARG A 202 3.56 -1.80 16.04
N GLY A 203 3.02 -0.89 15.22
CA GLY A 203 1.98 0.05 15.59
C GLY A 203 2.47 1.26 16.39
N CYS A 204 3.78 1.42 16.58
CA CYS A 204 4.39 2.55 17.27
C CYS A 204 5.73 2.93 16.62
N PRO A 205 6.12 4.22 16.65
CA PRO A 205 7.47 4.65 16.28
C PRO A 205 8.54 3.82 16.98
#